data_AF-A0A2E6YRL5-F1
#
_entry.id   AF-A0A2E6YRL5-F1
#
_cell.length_a   1.000
_cell.length_b   1.000
_cell.length_c   1.000
_cell.angle_alpha   90.00
_cell.angle_beta   90.00
_cell.angle_gamma   90.00
#
_symmetry.space_group_name_H-M   'P 1'
#
loop_
_entity.id
_entity.type
_entity.pdbx_description
1 polymer ?
#
loop_
_entity_poly.entity_id
_entity_poly.type
_entity_poly.pdbx_seq_one_letter_code
_entity_poly.pdbx_strand_id
1 'polypeptide(L)'
;MTELQAKVQSTLLAEHNQASVSAMLNAILEKPLTPMEAKQAKTYMEQVASQAADAEGAEVQLFQLMEMKNQHTTYVMRVALFSNNKAIGLDVMDAENGQFFVPENCPVVELQSATLN
;
A
#
# COMPACT_ATOMS: atom_id res chain seq x y z
N MET A 1 -21.46 -4.88 4.20
CA MET A 1 -20.11 -4.82 3.59
C MET A 1 -20.13 -3.69 2.56
N THR A 2 -19.27 -2.69 2.69
CA THR A 2 -19.20 -1.54 1.78
C THR A 2 -18.61 -1.98 0.43
N GLU A 3 -19.09 -1.44 -0.69
CA GLU A 3 -18.57 -1.74 -2.04
C GLU A 3 -17.05 -1.55 -2.14
N LEU A 4 -16.50 -0.59 -1.40
CA LEU A 4 -15.06 -0.36 -1.28
C LEU A 4 -14.30 -1.54 -0.65
N GLN A 5 -14.85 -2.16 0.42
CA GLN A 5 -14.23 -3.35 1.03
C GLN A 5 -14.27 -4.55 0.08
N ALA A 6 -15.37 -4.72 -0.67
CA ALA A 6 -15.45 -5.75 -1.69
C ALA A 6 -14.39 -5.53 -2.78
N LYS A 7 -14.20 -4.28 -3.23
CA LYS A 7 -13.17 -3.92 -4.21
C LYS A 7 -11.75 -4.20 -3.71
N VAL A 8 -11.46 -3.95 -2.44
CA VAL A 8 -10.18 -4.34 -1.82
C VAL A 8 -10.02 -5.85 -1.83
N GLN A 9 -11.02 -6.61 -1.39
CA GLN A 9 -10.92 -8.07 -1.35
C GLN A 9 -10.73 -8.68 -2.74
N SER A 10 -11.49 -8.20 -3.72
CA SER A 10 -11.42 -8.67 -5.11
C SER A 10 -10.22 -8.14 -5.89
N THR A 11 -9.46 -7.17 -5.35
CA THR A 11 -8.29 -6.60 -6.01
C THR A 11 -7.03 -6.81 -5.18
N LEU A 12 -6.84 -6.07 -4.08
CA LEU A 12 -5.63 -6.14 -3.25
C LEU A 12 -5.42 -7.50 -2.58
N LEU A 13 -6.50 -8.14 -2.10
CA LEU A 13 -6.43 -9.45 -1.44
C LEU A 13 -6.71 -10.62 -2.39
N ALA A 14 -6.85 -10.35 -3.68
CA ALA A 14 -7.04 -11.40 -4.66
C ALA A 14 -5.76 -12.22 -4.81
N GLU A 15 -5.89 -13.55 -4.89
CA GLU A 15 -4.74 -14.47 -4.98
C GLU A 15 -3.80 -14.11 -6.14
N HIS A 16 -4.35 -13.66 -7.26
CA HIS A 16 -3.57 -13.26 -8.45
C HIS A 16 -2.77 -11.97 -8.24
N ASN A 17 -3.18 -11.11 -7.31
CA ASN A 17 -2.48 -9.85 -6.98
C ASN A 17 -1.57 -10.00 -5.75
N GLN A 18 -1.69 -11.10 -4.99
CA GLN A 18 -0.89 -11.34 -3.79
C GLN A 18 0.62 -11.30 -4.09
N ALA A 19 1.04 -11.85 -5.23
CA ALA A 19 2.44 -11.80 -5.67
C ALA A 19 2.91 -10.35 -5.91
N SER A 20 2.08 -9.53 -6.58
CA SER A 20 2.39 -8.12 -6.86
C SER A 20 2.49 -7.28 -5.58
N VAL A 21 1.56 -7.48 -4.63
CA VAL A 21 1.58 -6.78 -3.34
C VAL A 21 2.76 -7.23 -2.48
N SER A 22 3.11 -8.52 -2.52
CA SER A 22 4.27 -9.04 -1.78
C SER A 22 5.59 -8.51 -2.37
N ALA A 23 5.70 -8.45 -3.70
CA ALA A 23 6.85 -7.86 -4.38
C ALA A 23 6.97 -6.35 -4.08
N MET A 24 5.84 -5.63 -4.00
CA MET A 24 5.81 -4.23 -3.59
C MET A 24 6.37 -4.05 -2.18
N LEU A 25 5.92 -4.85 -1.21
CA LEU A 25 6.45 -4.80 0.16
C LEU A 25 7.95 -5.07 0.15
N ASN A 26 8.39 -6.11 -0.54
CA ASN A 26 9.81 -6.45 -0.58
C ASN A 26 10.63 -5.30 -1.17
N ALA A 27 10.16 -4.68 -2.26
CA ALA A 27 10.82 -3.53 -2.87
C ALA A 27 10.87 -2.29 -1.95
N ILE A 28 9.87 -2.12 -1.07
CA ILE A 28 9.87 -1.07 -0.04
C ILE A 28 10.90 -1.38 1.05
N LEU A 29 10.96 -2.64 1.51
CA LEU A 29 11.89 -3.10 2.54
C LEU A 29 13.34 -3.16 2.05
N GLU A 30 13.57 -3.36 0.75
CA GLU A 30 14.90 -3.32 0.11
C GLU A 30 15.45 -1.91 0.00
N LYS A 31 14.58 -0.89 0.08
CA LYS A 31 14.99 0.52 0.06
C LYS A 31 15.27 1.04 1.46
N PRO A 32 16.12 2.08 1.59
CA PRO A 32 16.30 2.76 2.87
C PRO A 32 14.96 3.31 3.36
N LEU A 33 14.61 2.92 4.59
CA LEU A 33 13.41 3.34 5.27
C LEU A 33 13.75 4.42 6.28
N THR A 34 13.03 5.54 6.23
CA THR A 34 13.22 6.61 7.21
C THR A 34 12.20 6.42 8.33
N PRO A 35 12.66 6.23 9.59
CA PRO A 35 11.76 6.18 10.73
C PRO A 35 11.10 7.55 10.91
N MET A 36 9.77 7.57 11.01
CA MET A 36 8.99 8.78 11.16
C MET A 36 7.87 8.57 12.19
N GLU A 37 7.45 9.63 12.88
CA GLU A 37 6.33 9.52 13.81
C GLU A 37 5.01 9.22 13.10
N ALA A 38 4.13 8.45 13.73
CA ALA A 38 2.86 7.98 13.16
C ALA A 38 2.00 9.10 12.53
N LYS A 39 1.91 10.26 13.20
CA LYS A 39 1.16 11.42 12.68
C LYS A 39 1.80 12.02 11.44
N GLN A 40 3.12 12.18 11.46
CA GLN A 40 3.87 12.76 10.36
C GLN A 40 3.87 11.80 9.15
N ALA A 41 4.11 10.52 9.39
CA ALA A 41 4.07 9.46 8.37
C ALA A 41 2.70 9.42 7.71
N LYS A 42 1.61 9.46 8.49
CA LYS A 42 0.25 9.51 7.95
C LYS A 42 0.04 10.71 7.03
N THR A 43 0.29 11.94 7.50
CA THR A 43 0.04 13.16 6.70
C THR A 43 0.90 13.19 5.44
N TYR A 44 2.18 12.84 5.56
CA TYR A 44 3.09 12.79 4.43
C TYR A 44 2.66 11.74 3.39
N MET A 45 2.27 10.54 3.84
CA MET A 45 1.81 9.46 2.95
C MET A 45 0.46 9.75 2.31
N GLU A 46 -0.48 10.38 3.00
CA GLU A 46 -1.74 10.84 2.40
C GLU A 46 -1.46 11.83 1.25
N GLN A 47 -0.51 12.76 1.44
CA GLN A 47 -0.08 13.67 0.38
C GLN A 47 0.64 12.97 -0.78
N VAL A 48 1.51 12.00 -0.49
CA VAL A 48 2.20 11.21 -1.53
C VAL A 48 1.20 10.40 -2.34
N ALA A 49 0.22 9.76 -1.67
CA ALA A 49 -0.84 9.00 -2.33
C ALA A 49 -1.67 9.89 -3.26
N SER A 50 -2.08 11.07 -2.80
CA SER A 50 -2.83 12.02 -3.62
C SER A 50 -2.01 12.51 -4.82
N GLN A 51 -0.73 12.85 -4.64
CA GLN A 51 0.15 13.27 -5.73
C GLN A 51 0.39 12.15 -6.75
N ALA A 52 0.60 10.92 -6.28
CA ALA A 52 0.77 9.77 -7.16
C ALA A 52 -0.51 9.43 -7.92
N ALA A 53 -1.68 9.55 -7.28
CA ALA A 53 -2.96 9.38 -7.95
C ALA A 53 -3.15 10.44 -9.04
N ASP A 54 -2.89 11.72 -8.73
CA ASP A 54 -3.00 12.83 -9.68
C ASP A 54 -2.05 12.66 -10.88
N ALA A 55 -0.79 12.25 -10.63
CA ALA A 55 0.19 11.96 -11.67
C ALA A 55 -0.26 10.81 -12.61
N GLU A 56 -1.00 9.84 -12.07
CA GLU A 56 -1.56 8.70 -12.81
C GLU A 56 -2.93 9.01 -13.43
N GLY A 57 -3.43 10.25 -13.30
CA GLY A 57 -4.75 10.66 -13.77
C GLY A 57 -5.89 9.93 -13.05
N ALA A 58 -5.68 9.57 -11.79
CA ALA A 58 -6.60 8.80 -10.96
C ALA A 58 -6.83 9.49 -9.61
N GLU A 59 -7.75 8.93 -8.83
CA GLU A 59 -8.06 9.42 -7.48
C GLU A 59 -7.84 8.31 -6.45
N VAL A 60 -7.37 8.68 -5.26
CA VAL A 60 -7.28 7.74 -4.14
C VAL A 60 -8.69 7.35 -3.72
N GLN A 61 -9.03 6.08 -3.89
CA GLN A 61 -10.35 5.55 -3.55
C GLN A 61 -10.44 5.22 -2.06
N LEU A 62 -9.38 4.61 -1.51
CA LEU A 62 -9.32 4.19 -0.12
C LEU A 62 -7.88 3.87 0.29
N PHE A 63 -7.66 3.85 1.60
CA PHE A 63 -6.45 3.33 2.21
C PHE A 63 -6.76 2.00 2.91
N GLN A 64 -5.97 0.98 2.62
CA GLN A 64 -6.04 -0.34 3.25
C GLN A 64 -4.76 -0.61 4.03
N LEU A 65 -4.92 -1.04 5.28
CA LEU A 65 -3.81 -1.58 6.06
C LEU A 65 -3.73 -3.09 5.80
N MET A 66 -2.52 -3.56 5.49
CA MET A 66 -2.22 -4.95 5.21
C MET A 66 -1.14 -5.43 6.16
N GLU A 67 -1.51 -6.35 7.05
CA GLU A 67 -0.54 -7.09 7.86
C GLU A 67 0.16 -8.12 6.98
N MET A 68 1.48 -8.04 6.94
CA MET A 68 2.33 -8.91 6.15
C MET A 68 3.46 -9.41 7.03
N LYS A 69 3.59 -10.73 7.07
CA LYS A 69 4.67 -11.37 7.79
C LYS A 69 5.88 -11.51 6.87
N ASN A 70 6.96 -10.82 7.19
CA ASN A 70 8.24 -11.04 6.54
C ASN A 70 9.04 -12.10 7.32
N GLN A 71 10.15 -12.58 6.76
CA GLN A 71 11.01 -13.61 7.37
C GLN A 71 11.51 -13.20 8.76
N HIS A 72 11.67 -11.90 9.03
CA HIS A 72 12.23 -11.38 10.28
C HIS A 72 11.17 -10.91 11.26
N THR A 73 10.07 -10.30 10.81
CA THR A 73 9.03 -9.72 11.68
C THR A 73 7.72 -9.47 10.92
N THR A 74 6.68 -9.07 11.65
CA THR A 74 5.38 -8.65 11.10
C THR A 74 5.40 -7.15 10.84
N TYR A 75 5.09 -6.76 9.61
CA TYR A 75 4.92 -5.37 9.21
C TYR A 75 3.47 -5.10 8.82
N VAL A 76 2.97 -3.92 9.14
CA VAL A 76 1.67 -3.42 8.68
C VAL A 76 1.93 -2.38 7.59
N MET A 77 1.72 -2.75 6.33
CA MET A 77 1.86 -1.85 5.21
C MET A 77 0.55 -1.13 4.92
N ARG A 78 0.62 0.18 4.73
CA ARG A 78 -0.50 0.97 4.23
C ARG A 78 -0.43 1.02 2.72
N VAL A 79 -1.52 0.66 2.07
CA VAL A 79 -1.66 0.66 0.63
C VAL A 79 -2.82 1.57 0.25
N ALA A 80 -2.61 2.52 -0.64
CA ALA A 80 -3.69 3.30 -1.23
C ALA A 80 -4.11 2.67 -2.56
N LEU A 81 -5.41 2.42 -2.72
CA LEU A 81 -5.99 1.94 -3.97
C LEU A 81 -6.49 3.14 -4.77
N PHE A 82 -6.15 3.19 -6.05
CA PHE A 82 -6.57 4.23 -6.97
C PHE A 82 -7.83 3.82 -7.76
N SER A 83 -8.51 4.79 -8.35
CA SER A 83 -9.71 4.57 -9.16
C SER A 83 -9.46 3.74 -10.41
N ASN A 84 -8.22 3.73 -10.91
CA ASN A 84 -7.76 3.02 -12.11
C ASN A 84 -7.22 1.60 -11.82
N ASN A 85 -7.55 1.00 -10.67
CA ASN A 85 -7.06 -0.33 -10.25
C ASN A 85 -5.53 -0.41 -10.07
N LYS A 86 -4.87 0.73 -9.88
CA LYS A 86 -3.48 0.77 -9.37
C LYS A 86 -3.49 0.88 -7.86
N ALA A 87 -2.39 0.49 -7.25
CA ALA A 87 -2.17 0.66 -5.83
C ALA A 87 -0.75 1.14 -5.56
N ILE A 88 -0.61 1.95 -4.52
CA ILE A 88 0.68 2.47 -4.06
C ILE A 88 0.95 2.03 -2.64
N GLY A 89 2.15 1.48 -2.40
CA GLY A 89 2.63 1.17 -1.06
C GLY A 89 3.20 2.42 -0.42
N LEU A 90 2.67 2.79 0.75
CA LEU A 90 2.95 4.04 1.43
C LEU A 90 3.92 3.82 2.59
N ASP A 91 3.44 3.85 3.83
CA ASP A 91 4.22 3.55 5.03
C ASP A 91 4.12 2.08 5.42
N VAL A 92 5.17 1.59 6.08
CA VAL A 92 5.15 0.31 6.79
C VAL A 92 5.34 0.56 8.28
N MET A 93 4.51 -0.05 9.11
CA MET A 93 4.66 -0.03 10.57
C MET A 93 5.26 -1.36 11.00
N ASP A 94 6.36 -1.31 11.73
CA ASP A 94 6.90 -2.49 12.39
C ASP A 94 6.03 -2.83 13.61
N ALA A 95 5.45 -4.03 13.63
CA ALA A 95 4.53 -4.44 14.68
C ALA A 95 5.24 -4.76 16.01
N GLU A 96 6.54 -5.05 15.99
CA GLU A 96 7.32 -5.33 17.21
C GLU A 96 7.71 -4.04 17.93
N ASN A 97 8.10 -3.01 17.16
CA ASN A 97 8.61 -1.76 17.71
C ASN A 97 7.56 -0.63 17.70
N GLY A 98 6.45 -0.78 16.97
CA GLY A 98 5.44 0.26 16.78
C GLY A 98 5.93 1.48 15.99
N GLN A 99 7.11 1.37 15.37
CA GLN A 99 7.75 2.43 14.61
C GLN A 99 7.21 2.44 13.17
N PHE A 100 6.85 3.63 12.69
CA PHE A 100 6.49 3.82 11.29
C PHE A 100 7.72 4.13 10.46
N PHE A 101 7.76 3.54 9.28
CA PHE A 101 8.83 3.63 8.31
C PHE A 101 8.25 4.10 7.00
N VAL A 102 8.87 5.14 6.46
CA VAL A 102 8.49 5.74 5.19
C VAL A 102 9.59 5.43 4.17
N PRO A 103 9.27 4.80 3.03
CA PRO A 103 10.22 4.65 1.94
C PRO A 103 10.44 5.99 1.25
N GLU A 104 11.66 6.23 0.77
CA GLU A 104 11.97 7.41 -0.04
C GLU A 104 11.20 7.43 -1.37
N ASN A 105 10.81 6.26 -1.87
CA ASN A 105 10.07 6.15 -3.11
C ASN A 105 8.99 5.07 -2.98
N CYS A 106 7.73 5.49 -3.11
CA CYS A 106 6.54 4.66 -2.98
C CYS A 106 6.21 4.00 -4.33
N PRO A 107 6.46 2.69 -4.50
CA PRO A 107 6.17 2.02 -5.76
C PRO A 107 4.66 1.95 -6.02
N VAL A 108 4.25 2.39 -7.21
CA VAL A 108 2.91 2.16 -7.74
C VAL A 108 2.93 0.84 -8.50
N VAL A 109 2.01 -0.07 -8.19
CA VAL A 109 1.78 -1.30 -8.94
C VAL A 109 0.41 -1.28 -9.58
N GLU A 110 0.33 -1.85 -10.78
CA GLU A 110 -0.95 -2.10 -11.44
C GLU A 110 -1.50 -3.42 -10.94
N LEU A 111 -2.71 -3.41 -10.39
CA LEU A 111 -3.39 -4.62 -9.94
C LEU A 111 -4.27 -5.13 -11.06
N GLN A 112 -4.30 -6.45 -11.27
CA GLN A 112 -5.22 -7.01 -12.23
C GLN A 112 -6.64 -6.82 -11.70
N SER A 113 -7.44 -6.15 -12.51
CA SER A 113 -8.88 -6.03 -12.31
C SER A 113 -9.46 -7.45 -12.38
N ALA A 114 -10.40 -7.78 -11.49
CA ALA A 114 -11.23 -8.96 -11.68
C ALA A 114 -12.08 -8.72 -12.94
N THR A 115 -11.55 -9.09 -14.11
CA THR A 115 -12.31 -9.13 -15.34
C THR A 115 -13.32 -10.26 -15.16
N LEU A 116 -14.51 -9.91 -14.66
CA LEU A 116 -15.70 -10.73 -14.77
C LEU A 116 -15.96 -10.88 -16.28
N ASN A 117 -15.53 -12.00 -16.86
CA ASN A 117 -16.09 -12.51 -18.11
C ASN A 117 -17.46 -13.12 -17.81
#